data_AF-Q6AM42-F1
#
_entry.id   AF-Q6AM42-F1
#
_cell.length_a   1.000
_cell.length_b   1.000
_cell.length_c   1.000
_cell.angle_alpha   90.00
_cell.angle_beta   90.00
_cell.angle_gamma   90.00
#
_symmetry.space_group_name_H-M   'P 1'
#
loop_
_entity.id
_entity.type
_entity.pdbx_description
1 polymer ?
#
loop_
_entity_poly.entity_id
_entity_poly.type
_entity_poly.pdbx_seq_one_letter_code
_entity_poly.pdbx_strand_id
1 'polypeptide(L)'
;MIPLEIKKGLLAAQADEQVKGLLGSIPPRWGRMSPLSRLLIVELAQLLQEQDLLMPGERLDGKGLNVGLIGASRRGSLFTDRAFVDSMDENSTLASPALFGYTLANIPLAEAALTFGLTGPVYALFADGQPLPTAKKEAQLLLQMQAGIDMMFACEFDHYLDGSEEHFLVEMKLLAA
;
A
#
# COMPACT_ATOMS: atom_id res chain seq x y z
N MET A 1 -14.39 -6.93 -3.41
CA MET A 1 -14.15 -6.00 -4.55
C MET A 1 -14.79 -4.67 -4.18
N ILE A 2 -13.99 -3.63 -3.90
CA ILE A 2 -14.50 -2.31 -3.49
C ILE A 2 -15.33 -1.69 -4.61
N PRO A 3 -16.57 -1.24 -4.34
CA PRO A 3 -17.34 -0.44 -5.29
C PRO A 3 -16.54 0.79 -5.75
N LEU A 4 -16.49 1.03 -7.06
CA LEU A 4 -15.70 2.11 -7.69
C LEU A 4 -16.00 3.50 -7.10
N GLU A 5 -17.22 3.71 -6.59
CA GLU A 5 -17.67 4.92 -5.92
C GLU A 5 -16.98 5.14 -4.55
N ILE A 6 -16.68 4.07 -3.82
CA ILE A 6 -15.89 4.13 -2.56
C ILE A 6 -14.42 4.39 -2.89
N LYS A 7 -13.88 3.86 -4.00
CA LYS A 7 -12.51 4.17 -4.47
C LYS A 7 -12.29 5.66 -4.76
N LYS A 8 -13.29 6.39 -5.26
CA LYS A 8 -13.17 7.85 -5.51
C LYS A 8 -13.20 8.70 -4.24
N GLY A 9 -14.00 8.32 -3.23
CA GLY A 9 -14.06 9.01 -1.93
C GLY A 9 -12.84 8.74 -1.03
N LEU A 10 -12.28 7.53 -1.10
CA LEU A 10 -11.09 7.11 -0.35
C LEU A 10 -9.79 7.86 -0.71
N LEU A 11 -9.76 8.48 -1.89
CA LEU A 11 -8.63 9.26 -2.42
C LEU A 11 -8.61 10.71 -1.92
N ALA A 12 -9.60 11.13 -1.13
CA ALA A 12 -9.64 12.46 -0.52
C ALA A 12 -8.62 12.60 0.62
N ALA A 13 -7.92 13.75 0.67
CA ALA A 13 -6.91 14.05 1.70
C ALA A 13 -7.49 14.03 3.12
N GLN A 14 -8.81 14.17 3.25
CA GLN A 14 -9.55 13.93 4.49
C GLN A 14 -10.21 12.55 4.42
N ALA A 15 -9.93 11.70 5.40
CA ALA A 15 -10.63 10.45 5.59
C ALA A 15 -12.07 10.72 6.06
N ASP A 16 -13.03 9.94 5.57
CA ASP A 16 -14.41 9.99 6.04
C ASP A 16 -14.66 8.99 7.19
N GLU A 17 -15.88 8.98 7.73
CA GLU A 17 -16.28 8.06 8.79
C GLU A 17 -16.30 6.59 8.35
N GLN A 18 -16.41 6.29 7.05
CA GLN A 18 -16.32 4.91 6.55
C GLN A 18 -14.89 4.39 6.66
N VAL A 19 -13.90 5.20 6.26
CA VAL A 19 -12.47 4.88 6.45
C VAL A 19 -12.17 4.68 7.92
N LYS A 20 -12.65 5.58 8.77
CA LYS A 20 -12.45 5.48 10.22
C LYS A 20 -13.11 4.23 10.81
N GLY A 21 -14.32 3.88 10.36
CA GLY A 21 -15.00 2.65 10.77
C GLY A 21 -14.23 1.40 10.35
N LEU A 22 -13.64 1.42 9.16
CA LEU A 22 -12.82 0.32 8.64
C LEU A 22 -11.49 0.17 9.41
N LEU A 23 -10.80 1.29 9.67
CA LEU A 23 -9.46 1.27 10.28
C LEU A 23 -9.50 1.31 11.82
N GLY A 24 -10.64 1.66 12.43
CA GLY A 24 -10.79 1.98 13.85
C GLY A 24 -10.25 3.36 14.24
N SER A 25 -9.17 3.81 13.59
CA SER A 25 -8.63 5.16 13.70
C SER A 25 -7.96 5.60 12.41
N ILE A 26 -7.91 6.90 12.17
CA ILE A 26 -7.23 7.45 10.98
C ILE A 26 -5.73 7.57 11.27
N PRO A 27 -4.84 7.03 10.41
CA PRO A 27 -3.40 7.22 10.55
C PRO A 27 -3.03 8.70 10.72
N PRO A 28 -2.16 9.09 11.67
CA PRO A 28 -1.85 10.50 11.97
C PRO A 28 -1.35 11.32 10.78
N ARG A 29 -0.80 10.66 9.76
CA ARG A 29 -0.25 11.27 8.55
C ARG A 29 -1.14 11.10 7.32
N TRP A 30 -2.40 10.68 7.47
CA TRP A 30 -3.31 10.37 6.36
C TRP A 30 -3.32 11.43 5.25
N GLY A 31 -3.52 12.71 5.61
CA GLY A 31 -3.57 13.80 4.62
C GLY A 31 -2.24 14.11 3.92
N ARG A 32 -1.12 13.54 4.40
CA ARG A 32 0.20 13.64 3.78
C ARG A 32 0.57 12.42 2.95
N MET A 33 -0.21 11.34 3.05
CA MET A 33 0.06 10.09 2.32
C MET A 33 -0.28 10.23 0.85
N SER A 34 0.55 9.62 -0.01
CA SER A 34 0.21 9.46 -1.42
C SER A 34 -1.17 8.79 -1.55
N PRO A 35 -1.96 9.09 -2.59
CA PRO A 35 -3.24 8.42 -2.79
C PRO A 35 -3.08 6.88 -2.89
N LEU A 36 -1.97 6.40 -3.47
CA LEU A 36 -1.65 4.98 -3.55
C LEU A 36 -1.41 4.35 -2.17
N SER A 37 -0.71 5.04 -1.26
CA SER A 37 -0.51 4.58 0.12
C SER A 37 -1.83 4.43 0.87
N ARG A 38 -2.74 5.41 0.74
CA ARG A 38 -4.07 5.38 1.37
C ARG A 38 -4.92 4.23 0.84
N LEU A 39 -4.89 4.02 -0.49
CA LEU A 39 -5.61 2.92 -1.12
C LEU A 39 -5.09 1.57 -0.63
N LEU A 40 -3.77 1.39 -0.53
CA LEU A 40 -3.16 0.14 -0.08
C LEU A 40 -3.50 -0.17 1.39
N ILE A 41 -3.52 0.84 2.25
CA ILE A 41 -4.00 0.70 3.64
C ILE A 41 -5.44 0.17 3.67
N VAL A 42 -6.31 0.73 2.85
CA VAL A 42 -7.74 0.36 2.84
C VAL A 42 -7.98 -1.03 2.26
N GLU A 43 -7.32 -1.36 1.16
CA GLU A 43 -7.41 -2.69 0.54
C GLU A 43 -6.89 -3.78 1.50
N LEU A 44 -5.78 -3.52 2.20
CA LEU A 44 -5.27 -4.43 3.22
C LEU A 44 -6.24 -4.56 4.41
N ALA A 45 -6.82 -3.45 4.89
CA ALA A 45 -7.79 -3.48 5.99
C ALA A 45 -8.99 -4.38 5.68
N GLN A 46 -9.54 -4.23 4.47
CA GLN A 46 -10.66 -5.04 4.03
C GLN A 46 -10.27 -6.50 3.89
N LEU A 47 -9.14 -6.80 3.27
CA LEU A 47 -8.69 -8.17 3.13
C LEU A 47 -8.46 -8.83 4.50
N LEU A 48 -7.89 -8.12 5.46
CA LEU A 48 -7.70 -8.62 6.82
C LEU A 48 -9.04 -8.93 7.52
N GLN A 49 -10.06 -8.08 7.32
CA GLN A 49 -11.39 -8.28 7.89
C GLN A 49 -12.17 -9.38 7.17
N GLU A 50 -12.09 -9.45 5.83
CA GLU A 50 -12.69 -10.51 5.01
C GLU A 50 -12.13 -11.90 5.34
N GLN A 51 -10.92 -11.98 5.90
CA GLN A 51 -10.27 -13.22 6.33
C GLN A 51 -10.37 -13.45 7.85
N ASP A 52 -11.16 -12.64 8.58
CA ASP A 52 -11.32 -12.70 10.04
C ASP A 52 -9.99 -12.62 10.82
N LEU A 53 -8.95 -11.99 10.25
CA LEU A 53 -7.61 -11.89 10.86
C LEU A 53 -7.50 -10.72 11.84
N LEU A 54 -8.23 -9.63 11.59
CA LEU A 54 -8.23 -8.43 12.43
C LEU A 54 -9.59 -7.75 12.45
N MET A 55 -9.94 -7.21 13.62
CA MET A 55 -11.03 -6.24 13.77
C MET A 55 -10.50 -4.80 13.59
N PRO A 56 -11.36 -3.82 13.27
CA PRO A 56 -10.96 -2.41 13.21
C PRO A 56 -10.25 -1.95 14.49
N GLY A 57 -9.10 -1.26 14.34
CA GLY A 57 -8.27 -0.78 15.43
C GLY A 57 -7.29 -1.80 16.02
N GLU A 58 -7.36 -3.07 15.62
CA GLU A 58 -6.38 -4.08 16.00
C GLU A 58 -5.13 -4.05 15.10
N ARG A 59 -4.06 -4.68 15.57
CA ARG A 59 -2.79 -4.85 14.83
C ARG A 59 -2.30 -6.29 14.95
N LEU A 60 -1.59 -6.79 13.92
CA LEU A 60 -1.08 -8.16 13.85
C LEU A 60 0.11 -8.40 14.80
N ASP A 61 0.94 -7.38 15.03
CA ASP A 61 2.05 -7.43 15.99
C ASP A 61 1.58 -7.79 17.41
N GLY A 62 0.42 -7.28 17.83
CA GLY A 62 -0.22 -7.64 19.10
C GLY A 62 -0.69 -9.09 19.21
N LYS A 63 -0.80 -9.81 18.08
CA LYS A 63 -1.16 -11.24 18.02
C LYS A 63 0.06 -12.16 17.94
N GLY A 64 1.28 -11.61 17.92
CA GLY A 64 2.52 -12.38 17.82
C GLY A 64 2.75 -13.02 16.46
N LEU A 65 2.04 -12.56 15.42
CA LEU A 65 2.15 -13.08 14.05
C LEU A 65 3.26 -12.34 13.30
N ASN A 66 4.13 -13.10 12.65
CA ASN A 66 5.15 -12.61 11.73
C ASN A 66 4.59 -12.62 10.30
N VAL A 67 4.07 -11.47 9.87
CA VAL A 67 3.37 -11.32 8.59
C VAL A 67 4.11 -10.34 7.70
N GLY A 68 4.40 -10.75 6.46
CA GLY A 68 5.03 -9.89 5.46
C GLY A 68 4.08 -9.41 4.36
N LEU A 69 4.56 -8.48 3.55
CA LEU A 69 3.83 -7.88 2.43
C LEU A 69 4.80 -7.59 1.26
N ILE A 70 4.68 -8.36 0.18
CA ILE A 70 5.43 -8.12 -1.06
C ILE A 70 4.51 -7.48 -2.07
N GLY A 71 4.94 -6.35 -2.61
CA GLY A 71 4.26 -5.73 -3.74
C GLY A 71 5.12 -5.79 -4.99
N ALA A 72 4.49 -5.83 -6.15
CA ALA A 72 5.15 -5.58 -7.42
C ALA A 72 4.45 -4.44 -8.16
N SER A 73 5.25 -3.61 -8.82
CA SER A 73 4.78 -2.44 -9.55
C SER A 73 5.46 -2.35 -10.91
N ARG A 74 4.78 -1.77 -11.91
CA ARG A 74 5.42 -1.45 -13.19
C ARG A 74 6.17 -0.12 -13.10
N ARG A 75 5.70 0.78 -12.25
CA ARG A 75 6.10 2.20 -12.26
C ARG A 75 6.57 2.72 -10.91
N GLY A 76 6.45 1.93 -9.84
CA GLY A 76 6.77 2.36 -8.48
C GLY A 76 5.95 3.59 -8.10
N SER A 77 6.66 4.68 -7.75
CA SER A 77 6.07 5.95 -7.36
C SER A 77 6.11 7.02 -8.47
N LEU A 78 6.19 6.62 -9.75
CA LEU A 78 6.38 7.55 -10.89
C LEU A 78 5.44 8.77 -10.88
N PHE A 79 4.18 8.59 -10.48
CA PHE A 79 3.26 9.73 -10.36
C PHE A 79 3.73 10.75 -9.30
N THR A 80 4.15 10.26 -8.13
CA THR A 80 4.68 11.09 -7.06
C THR A 80 6.05 11.66 -7.41
N ASP A 81 6.87 10.90 -8.15
CA ASP A 81 8.15 11.37 -8.67
C ASP A 81 7.95 12.59 -9.57
N ARG A 82 6.96 12.54 -10.47
CA ARG A 82 6.57 13.67 -11.32
C ARG A 82 6.09 14.86 -10.49
N ALA A 83 5.20 14.65 -9.53
CA ALA A 83 4.72 15.72 -8.66
C ALA A 83 5.87 16.38 -7.86
N PHE A 84 6.89 15.59 -7.47
CA PHE A 84 8.07 16.11 -6.82
C PHE A 84 8.91 16.97 -7.76
N VAL A 85 9.13 16.52 -9.00
CA VAL A 85 9.79 17.31 -10.05
C VAL A 85 9.04 18.60 -10.34
N ASP A 86 7.72 18.54 -10.50
CA ASP A 86 6.88 19.72 -10.74
C ASP A 86 7.04 20.75 -9.59
N SER A 87 7.13 20.28 -8.33
CA SER A 87 7.39 21.17 -7.19
C SER A 87 8.78 21.84 -7.20
N MET A 88 9.78 21.20 -7.81
CA MET A 88 11.11 21.78 -8.00
C MET A 88 11.12 22.83 -9.11
N ASP A 89 10.35 22.60 -10.18
CA ASP A 89 10.25 23.49 -11.33
C ASP A 89 9.49 24.79 -10.98
N GLU A 90 8.50 24.72 -10.09
CA GLU A 90 7.81 25.91 -9.56
C GLU A 90 8.77 26.81 -8.77
N ASN A 91 9.60 26.22 -7.91
CA ASN A 91 10.70 26.90 -7.21
C ASN A 91 11.61 25.84 -6.55
N SER A 92 12.88 25.76 -6.94
CA SER A 92 13.82 24.75 -6.41
C SER A 92 14.05 24.84 -4.90
N THR A 93 13.73 25.97 -4.26
CA THR A 93 13.77 26.15 -2.80
C THR A 93 12.50 25.66 -2.08
N LEU A 94 11.45 25.31 -2.83
CA LEU A 94 10.16 24.79 -2.34
C LEU A 94 9.98 23.28 -2.55
N ALA A 95 11.01 22.57 -3.03
CA ALA A 95 11.00 21.11 -3.15
C ALA A 95 10.53 20.47 -1.83
N SER A 96 9.33 19.89 -1.82
CA SER A 96 8.69 19.44 -0.59
C SER A 96 9.43 18.23 0.00
N PRO A 97 10.09 18.34 1.17
CA PRO A 97 10.76 17.19 1.78
C PRO A 97 9.77 16.09 2.18
N ALA A 98 8.52 16.47 2.45
CA ALA A 98 7.45 15.53 2.73
C ALA A 98 7.09 14.72 1.48
N LEU A 99 7.08 15.34 0.30
CA LEU A 99 6.77 14.66 -0.97
C LEU A 99 7.91 13.74 -1.41
N PHE A 100 9.17 14.14 -1.18
CA PHE A 100 10.34 13.32 -1.47
C PHE A 100 10.28 11.94 -0.79
N GLY A 101 9.85 11.85 0.46
CA GLY A 101 9.71 10.55 1.13
C GLY A 101 8.75 9.59 0.43
N TYR A 102 7.77 10.11 -0.32
CA TYR A 102 6.80 9.31 -1.06
C TYR A 102 7.25 8.93 -2.48
N THR A 103 8.44 9.36 -2.93
CA THR A 103 9.03 8.91 -4.20
C THR A 103 9.62 7.50 -4.11
N LEU A 104 9.70 6.92 -2.91
CA LEU A 104 10.17 5.55 -2.74
C LEU A 104 9.13 4.55 -3.23
N ALA A 105 9.51 3.66 -4.14
CA ALA A 105 8.60 2.69 -4.76
C ALA A 105 7.90 1.76 -3.75
N ASN A 106 8.49 1.52 -2.57
CA ASN A 106 7.91 0.68 -1.52
C ASN A 106 7.09 1.46 -0.49
N ILE A 107 6.99 2.79 -0.58
CA ILE A 107 6.31 3.59 0.44
C ILE A 107 4.84 3.17 0.67
N PRO A 108 4.03 2.78 -0.34
CA PRO A 108 2.65 2.38 -0.10
C PRO A 108 2.56 1.11 0.74
N LEU A 109 3.48 0.17 0.53
CA LEU A 109 3.58 -1.09 1.28
C LEU A 109 4.03 -0.82 2.72
N ALA A 110 5.01 0.06 2.90
CA ALA A 110 5.53 0.41 4.22
C ALA A 110 4.46 1.09 5.08
N GLU A 111 3.69 2.03 4.53
CA GLU A 111 2.60 2.69 5.25
C GLU A 111 1.49 1.70 5.65
N ALA A 112 1.14 0.77 4.75
CA ALA A 112 0.20 -0.30 5.06
C ALA A 112 0.72 -1.24 6.16
N ALA A 113 1.98 -1.68 6.05
CA ALA A 113 2.63 -2.53 7.03
C ALA A 113 2.69 -1.88 8.42
N LEU A 114 3.08 -0.61 8.49
CA LEU A 114 3.12 0.16 9.73
C LEU A 114 1.73 0.31 10.35
N THR A 115 0.70 0.53 9.53
CA THR A 115 -0.67 0.71 10.00
C THR A 115 -1.20 -0.55 10.71
N PHE A 116 -0.95 -1.74 10.15
CA PHE A 116 -1.48 -3.00 10.70
C PHE A 116 -0.47 -3.82 11.51
N GLY A 117 0.75 -3.33 11.70
CA GLY A 117 1.76 -4.02 12.51
C GLY A 117 2.30 -5.28 11.85
N LEU A 118 2.57 -5.24 10.54
CA LEU A 118 3.27 -6.32 9.85
C LEU A 118 4.76 -6.27 10.21
N THR A 119 5.27 -7.37 10.73
CA THR A 119 6.64 -7.49 11.25
C THR A 119 7.56 -8.35 10.37
N GLY A 120 7.01 -8.96 9.31
CA GLY A 120 7.74 -9.77 8.35
C GLY A 120 8.36 -8.94 7.21
N PRO A 121 8.83 -9.60 6.14
CA PRO A 121 9.45 -8.92 5.00
C PRO A 121 8.46 -7.98 4.28
N VAL A 122 8.87 -6.73 4.07
CA VAL A 122 8.09 -5.72 3.33
C VAL A 122 8.96 -5.01 2.30
N TYR A 123 8.74 -5.27 1.02
CA TYR A 123 9.45 -4.60 -0.07
C TYR A 123 8.68 -4.65 -1.40
N ALA A 124 9.10 -3.77 -2.32
CA ALA A 124 8.56 -3.68 -3.66
C ALA A 124 9.50 -4.32 -4.69
N LEU A 125 8.92 -4.93 -5.71
CA LEU A 125 9.58 -5.42 -6.91
C LEU A 125 9.15 -4.58 -8.12
N PHE A 126 10.04 -4.44 -9.10
CA PHE A 126 9.66 -3.97 -10.43
C PHE A 126 9.37 -5.15 -11.35
N ALA A 127 8.25 -5.09 -12.07
CA ALA A 127 7.82 -6.17 -12.97
C ALA A 127 7.16 -5.60 -14.23
N ASP A 128 7.79 -5.79 -15.39
CA ASP A 128 7.35 -5.18 -16.66
C ASP A 128 6.05 -5.77 -17.24
N GLY A 129 5.67 -6.98 -16.83
CA GLY A 129 4.53 -7.72 -17.41
C GLY A 129 3.42 -8.03 -16.42
N GLN A 130 3.71 -8.96 -15.50
CA GLN A 130 2.72 -9.53 -14.58
C GLN A 130 3.14 -9.28 -13.11
N PRO A 131 2.87 -8.08 -12.56
CA PRO A 131 3.28 -7.74 -11.21
C PRO A 131 2.66 -8.67 -10.16
N LEU A 132 1.35 -8.90 -10.16
CA LEU A 132 0.73 -9.75 -9.14
C LEU A 132 1.30 -11.18 -9.14
N PRO A 133 1.42 -11.88 -10.28
CA PRO A 133 2.12 -13.17 -10.33
C PRO A 133 3.57 -13.12 -9.83
N THR A 134 4.30 -12.03 -10.11
CA THR A 134 5.68 -11.83 -9.64
C THR A 134 5.73 -11.70 -8.11
N ALA A 135 4.90 -10.83 -7.53
CA ALA A 135 4.79 -10.65 -6.09
C ALA A 135 4.37 -11.94 -5.38
N LYS A 136 3.41 -12.69 -5.96
CA LYS A 136 2.97 -13.98 -5.41
C LYS A 136 4.09 -15.00 -5.40
N LYS A 137 4.84 -15.11 -6.50
CA LYS A 137 5.97 -16.05 -6.59
C LYS A 137 7.02 -15.75 -5.54
N GLU A 138 7.36 -14.48 -5.36
CA GLU A 138 8.34 -14.04 -4.35
C GLU A 138 7.83 -14.32 -2.92
N ALA A 139 6.59 -13.95 -2.62
CA ALA A 139 5.99 -14.21 -1.32
C ALA A 139 5.93 -15.70 -0.99
N GLN A 140 5.60 -16.55 -1.97
CA GLN A 140 5.64 -18.02 -1.82
C GLN A 140 7.05 -18.54 -1.57
N LEU A 141 8.06 -18.00 -2.27
CA LEU A 141 9.45 -18.38 -2.06
C LEU A 141 9.91 -18.04 -0.64
N LEU A 142 9.55 -16.85 -0.14
CA LEU A 142 9.88 -16.44 1.23
C LEU A 142 9.23 -17.34 2.29
N LEU A 143 7.94 -17.66 2.14
CA LEU A 143 7.24 -18.61 3.02
C LEU A 143 7.94 -19.97 3.08
N GLN A 144 8.44 -20.45 1.95
CA GLN A 144 9.14 -21.74 1.87
C GLN A 144 10.56 -21.69 2.46
N MET A 145 11.25 -20.56 2.33
CA MET A 145 12.67 -20.44 2.70
C MET A 145 12.90 -19.97 4.14
N GLN A 146 11.98 -19.19 4.71
CA GLN A 146 12.15 -18.58 6.02
C GLN A 146 11.23 -19.22 7.05
N ALA A 147 11.80 -20.10 7.88
CA ALA A 147 11.10 -20.63 9.03
C ALA A 147 10.69 -19.48 9.96
N GLY A 148 9.39 -19.39 10.27
CA GLY A 148 8.84 -18.40 11.19
C GLY A 148 8.10 -17.22 10.53
N ILE A 149 7.89 -17.22 9.21
CA ILE A 149 6.86 -16.38 8.59
C ILE A 149 5.53 -17.14 8.66
N ASP A 150 4.52 -16.54 9.29
CA ASP A 150 3.20 -17.16 9.43
C ASP A 150 2.36 -16.99 8.15
N MET A 151 2.43 -15.79 7.56
CA MET A 151 1.64 -15.39 6.40
C MET A 151 2.35 -14.33 5.57
N MET A 152 2.01 -14.27 4.29
CA MET A 152 2.45 -13.23 3.37
C MET A 152 1.28 -12.66 2.58
N PHE A 153 1.23 -11.34 2.46
CA PHE A 153 0.43 -10.69 1.43
C PHE A 153 1.26 -10.48 0.17
N ALA A 154 0.63 -10.68 -0.99
CA ALA A 154 1.19 -10.36 -2.28
C ALA A 154 0.25 -9.39 -3.01
N CYS A 155 0.77 -8.30 -3.55
CA CYS A 155 -0.05 -7.36 -4.32
C CYS A 155 0.60 -6.86 -5.60
N GLU A 156 -0.23 -6.48 -6.57
CA GLU A 156 0.17 -5.49 -7.56
C GLU A 156 -0.31 -4.10 -7.16
N PHE A 157 0.49 -3.09 -7.48
CA PHE A 157 0.13 -1.70 -7.21
C PHE A 157 0.75 -0.76 -8.25
N ASP A 158 -0.04 0.16 -8.78
CA ASP A 158 0.40 1.21 -9.70
C ASP A 158 -0.48 2.45 -9.56
N HIS A 159 0.14 3.61 -9.73
CA HIS A 159 -0.54 4.88 -9.90
C HIS A 159 0.05 5.61 -11.11
N TYR A 160 -0.78 5.88 -12.13
CA TYR A 160 -0.31 6.46 -13.40
C TYR A 160 -1.38 7.30 -14.09
N LEU A 161 -0.93 8.11 -15.04
CA LEU A 161 -1.79 8.87 -15.95
C LEU A 161 -1.89 8.13 -17.30
N ASP A 162 -3.10 8.05 -17.85
CA ASP A 162 -3.35 7.72 -19.26
C ASP A 162 -4.01 8.93 -19.92
N GLY A 163 -3.21 9.68 -20.70
CA GLY A 163 -3.59 11.02 -21.15
C GLY A 163 -3.80 11.97 -19.95
N SER A 164 -5.03 12.42 -19.74
CA SER A 164 -5.44 13.26 -18.60
C SER A 164 -6.14 12.48 -17.48
N GLU A 165 -6.36 11.17 -17.65
CA GLU A 165 -7.06 10.34 -16.67
C GLU A 165 -6.09 9.72 -15.67
N GLU A 166 -6.45 9.79 -14.39
CA GLU A 166 -5.68 9.22 -13.27
C GLU A 166 -6.18 7.80 -12.97
N HIS A 167 -5.26 6.83 -12.98
CA HIS A 167 -5.54 5.42 -12.79
C HIS A 167 -4.84 4.85 -11.56
N PHE A 168 -5.63 4.16 -10.74
CA PHE A 168 -5.17 3.40 -9.58
C PHE A 168 -5.39 1.92 -9.80
N LEU A 169 -4.33 1.14 -9.62
CA LEU A 169 -4.39 -0.31 -9.61
C LEU A 169 -3.87 -0.78 -8.26
N VAL A 170 -4.70 -1.52 -7.54
CA VAL A 170 -4.29 -2.33 -6.39
C VAL A 170 -5.08 -3.63 -6.45
N GLU A 171 -4.38 -4.75 -6.47
CA GLU A 171 -4.96 -6.07 -6.24
C GLU A 171 -4.07 -6.84 -5.29
N MET A 172 -4.64 -7.39 -4.22
CA MET A 172 -3.93 -8.08 -3.15
C MET A 172 -4.47 -9.49 -2.94
N LYS A 173 -3.59 -10.42 -2.55
CA LYS A 173 -3.90 -11.79 -2.15
C LYS A 173 -3.17 -12.15 -0.86
N LEU A 174 -3.84 -12.86 0.03
CA LEU A 174 -3.23 -13.53 1.17
C LEU A 174 -2.65 -14.88 0.75
N LEU A 175 -1.49 -15.22 1.28
CA LEU A 175 -0.80 -16.50 1.17
C LEU A 175 -0.44 -16.95 2.59
N ALA A 176 -0.87 -18.13 2.99
CA ALA A 176 -0.51 -18.73 4.27
C ALA A 176 0.56 -19.82 4.06
N ALA A 177 1.36 -20.06 5.10
CA ALA A 177 2.33 -21.17 5.15
C ALA A 177 1.65 -22.55 5.08
#